data_AF-A0A974HT69-F1
#
_entry.id   AF-A0A974HT69-F1
#
_cell.length_a   1.000
_cell.length_b   1.000
_cell.length_c   1.000
_cell.angle_alpha   90.00
_cell.angle_beta   90.00
_cell.angle_gamma   90.00
#
_symmetry.space_group_name_H-M   'P 1'
#
loop_
_entity.id
_entity.type
_entity.pdbx_description
1 polymer ?
#
loop_
_entity_poly.entity_id
_entity_poly.type
_entity_poly.pdbx_seq_one_letter_code
_entity_poly.pdbx_strand_id
1 'polypeptide(L)' 'MCDQTFLAVLFGPCAKCKRERPLRTIYVKAEAVTYCSLCVEMMATEGLQENETMSSLKNEAESLKEKLEEERAKLHDVE' A
#
# COMPACT_ATOMS: atom_id res chain seq x y z
N MET A 1 31.30 13.05 -15.69
CA MET A 1 30.31 12.38 -16.54
C MET A 1 29.18 11.98 -15.62
N CYS A 2 28.01 12.61 -15.71
CA CYS A 2 26.86 12.19 -14.92
C CYS A 2 26.30 10.92 -15.56
N ASP A 3 26.28 9.82 -14.81
CA ASP A 3 25.59 8.59 -15.21
C ASP A 3 24.09 8.88 -15.29
N GLN A 4 23.62 9.31 -16.46
CA GLN A 4 22.21 9.32 -16.77
C GLN A 4 21.80 7.88 -17.06
N THR A 5 21.37 7.17 -16.03
CA THR A 5 20.67 5.90 -16.19
C THR A 5 19.39 6.17 -16.96
N PHE A 6 19.41 5.89 -18.27
CA PHE A 6 18.20 5.87 -19.09
C PHE A 6 17.32 4.71 -18.62
N LEU A 7 16.33 5.00 -17.78
CA LEU A 7 15.26 4.06 -17.49
C LEU A 7 14.48 3.81 -18.78
N ALA A 8 14.61 2.61 -19.34
CA ALA A 8 13.79 2.17 -20.45
C ALA A 8 12.32 2.21 -19.98
N VAL A 9 11.54 3.13 -20.54
CA VAL A 9 10.11 3.19 -20.30
C VAL A 9 9.49 2.01 -21.04
N LEU A 10 9.10 0.98 -20.29
CA LEU A 10 8.39 -0.17 -20.84
C LEU A 10 6.96 0.26 -21.12
N PHE A 11 6.49 0.14 -22.36
CA PHE A 11 5.10 0.37 -22.71
C PHE A 11 4.39 -0.97 -22.86
N GLY A 12 3.23 -1.14 -22.22
CA GLY A 12 2.51 -2.40 -22.26
C GLY A 12 1.24 -2.43 -21.39
N PRO A 13 0.58 -3.58 -21.29
CA PRO A 13 -0.61 -3.75 -20.47
C PRO A 13 -0.25 -3.74 -18.98
N CYS A 14 -0.77 -2.77 -18.24
CA CYS A 14 -0.59 -2.70 -16.79
C CYS A 14 -1.17 -3.94 -16.09
N ALA A 15 -0.39 -4.61 -15.25
CA ALA A 15 -0.87 -5.82 -14.58
C ALA A 15 -2.10 -5.58 -13.67
N LYS A 16 -2.31 -4.35 -13.17
CA LYS A 16 -3.49 -3.94 -12.38
C LYS A 16 -4.70 -3.58 -13.25
N CYS A 17 -4.61 -2.53 -14.07
CA CYS A 17 -5.77 -2.02 -14.82
C CYS A 17 -5.91 -2.55 -16.25
N LYS A 18 -4.99 -3.41 -16.72
CA LYS A 18 -4.96 -4.04 -18.05
C LYS A 18 -4.92 -3.08 -19.26
N ARG A 19 -4.73 -1.78 -19.02
CA ARG A 19 -4.60 -0.76 -20.08
C ARG A 19 -3.15 -0.61 -20.52
N GLU A 20 -2.97 -0.39 -21.83
CA GLU A 20 -1.70 -0.03 -22.46
C GLU A 20 -1.21 1.33 -21.95
N ARG A 21 -0.10 1.34 -21.22
CA ARG A 21 0.48 2.53 -20.58
C ARG A 21 1.99 2.40 -20.42
N PRO A 22 2.70 3.50 -20.13
CA PRO A 22 4.04 3.44 -19.57
C PRO A 22 4.01 2.69 -18.23
N LEU A 23 4.84 1.66 -18.11
CA LEU A 23 4.94 0.76 -16.98
C LEU A 23 6.21 1.04 -16.20
N ARG A 24 6.10 0.87 -14.88
CA ARG A 24 7.19 0.85 -13.92
C ARG A 24 7.22 -0.51 -13.24
N THR A 25 8.42 -1.08 -13.13
CA THR A 25 8.63 -2.26 -12.30
C THR A 25 8.67 -1.84 -10.84
N ILE A 26 7.81 -2.46 -10.03
CA ILE A 26 7.78 -2.33 -8.58
C ILE A 26 7.88 -3.72 -7.95
N TYR A 27 8.19 -3.79 -6.66
CA TYR A 27 8.20 -5.05 -5.92
C TYR A 27 7.02 -5.08 -4.94
N VAL A 28 6.16 -6.09 -5.07
CA VAL A 28 5.07 -6.35 -4.14
C VAL A 28 5.32 -7.72 -3.54
N LYS A 29 5.46 -7.81 -2.21
CA LYS A 29 5.82 -9.06 -1.50
C LYS A 29 7.05 -9.77 -2.09
N ALA A 30 8.09 -9.00 -2.41
CA ALA A 30 9.32 -9.46 -3.07
C ALA A 30 9.18 -9.97 -4.52
N GLU A 31 7.99 -9.91 -5.11
CA GLU A 31 7.78 -10.24 -6.53
C GLU A 31 7.82 -8.98 -7.39
N ALA A 32 8.56 -9.04 -8.50
CA ALA A 32 8.60 -7.96 -9.48
C ALA A 32 7.31 -7.94 -10.31
N VAL A 33 6.58 -6.82 -10.27
CA VAL A 33 5.36 -6.59 -11.04
C VAL A 33 5.43 -5.28 -11.81
N THR A 34 4.78 -5.22 -12.98
CA THR A 34 4.79 -4.05 -13.86
C THR A 34 3.44 -3.34 -13.83
N TYR A 35 3.40 -2.17 -13.20
CA TYR A 35 2.21 -1.32 -13.12
C TYR A 35 2.44 0.04 -13.76
N CYS A 36 1.36 0.65 -14.24
CA CYS A 36 1.42 2.03 -14.71
C CYS A 36 1.50 3.01 -13.54
N SER A 37 2.09 4.20 -13.77
CA SER A 37 2.32 5.21 -12.72
C SER A 37 1.05 5.54 -11.93
N LEU A 38 -0.08 5.73 -12.62
CA LEU A 38 -1.37 6.01 -11.96
C LEU A 38 -1.80 4.89 -11.01
N CYS A 39 -1.64 3.62 -11.42
CA CYS A 39 -1.99 2.50 -10.56
C CYS A 39 -1.07 2.40 -9.34
N VAL A 40 0.20 2.76 -9.48
CA VAL A 40 1.16 2.84 -8.37
C VAL A 40 0.76 3.94 -7.39
N GLU A 41 0.43 5.13 -7.89
CA GLU A 41 -0.05 6.25 -7.07
C GLU A 41 -1.34 5.90 -6.31
N MET A 42 -2.32 5.31 -7.00
CA MET A 42 -3.57 4.88 -6.37
C MET A 42 -3.37 3.83 -5.27
N MET A 43 -2.41 2.90 -5.44
CA MET A 43 -2.09 1.93 -4.39
C MET A 43 -1.52 2.59 -3.14
N ALA A 44 -0.72 3.64 -3.29
CA ALA A 44 -0.19 4.38 -2.14
C ALA A 44 -1.30 5.06 -1.33
N THR A 45 -2.46 5.31 -1.95
CA THR A 45 -3.65 5.88 -1.30
C THR A 45 -4.67 4.83 -0.84
N GLU A 46 -4.44 3.54 -1.09
CA GLU A 46 -5.36 2.48 -0.64
C GLU A 46 -5.43 2.43 0.89
N GLY A 47 -6.64 2.48 1.44
CA GLY A 47 -6.88 2.45 2.88
C GLY A 47 -6.81 3.80 3.58
N LEU A 48 -6.45 4.88 2.88
CA LEU A 48 -6.65 6.23 3.40
C LEU A 48 -8.15 6.54 3.46
N GLN A 49 -8.64 6.98 4.61
CA GLN A 49 -10.00 7.51 4.72
C GLN A 49 -10.12 8.80 3.88
N GLU A 50 -11.23 8.97 3.17
CA GLU A 50 -11.48 10.17 2.35
C GLU A 50 -11.52 11.45 3.20
N ASN A 51 -12.02 11.36 4.44
CA ASN A 51 -12.08 12.44 5.42
C ASN A 51 -12.02 11.88 6.85
N GLU A 52 -11.62 12.72 7.80
CA GLU A 52 -11.70 12.40 9.21
C GLU A 52 -13.05 12.85 9.78
N THR A 53 -13.75 11.95 10.46
CA THR A 53 -14.97 12.27 11.21
C THR A 53 -14.80 11.84 12.66
N MET A 54 -15.46 12.54 13.59
CA MET A 54 -15.39 12.15 15.01
C MET A 54 -15.86 10.71 15.25
N SER A 55 -16.79 10.20 14.45
CA SER A 55 -17.22 8.80 14.52
C SER A 55 -16.18 7.84 13.97
N SER A 56 -15.55 8.13 12.83
CA SER A 56 -14.53 7.25 12.26
C SER A 56 -13.31 7.13 13.18
N LEU A 57 -12.86 8.25 13.75
CA LEU A 57 -11.73 8.28 14.68
C LEU A 57 -12.03 7.52 15.98
N LYS A 58 -13.25 7.61 16.52
CA LYS A 58 -13.65 6.85 17.70
C LYS A 58 -13.68 5.35 17.43
N ASN A 59 -14.27 4.94 16.31
CA ASN A 59 -14.33 3.53 15.91
C ASN A 59 -12.93 2.95 15.70
N GLU A 60 -12.02 3.72 15.08
CA GLU A 60 -10.63 3.31 14.90
C GLU A 60 -9.89 3.18 16.24
N ALA A 61 -10.07 4.13 17.16
CA ALA A 61 -9.49 4.06 18.50
C ALA A 61 -9.99 2.85 19.31
N GLU A 62 -11.29 2.55 19.24
CA GLU A 62 -11.87 1.37 19.88
C GLU A 62 -11.33 0.07 19.28
N SER A 63 -11.25 -0.03 17.95
CA SER A 63 -10.67 -1.20 17.27
C SER A 63 -9.19 -1.40 17.61
N LEU A 64 -8.42 -0.32 17.72
CA LEU A 64 -7.01 -0.39 18.11
C LEU A 64 -6.85 -0.82 19.58
N LYS A 65 -7.72 -0.34 20.46
CA LYS A 65 -7.74 -0.74 21.87
C LYS A 65 -8.01 -2.24 22.00
N GLU A 66 -9.04 -2.75 21.33
CA GLU A 66 -9.40 -4.18 21.35
C GLU A 66 -8.24 -5.05 20.87
N LYS A 67 -7.64 -4.71 19.71
CA LYS A 67 -6.46 -5.42 19.19
C LYS A 67 -5.29 -5.41 20.19
N LEU A 68 -5.06 -4.30 20.88
CA LEU A 68 -3.99 -4.22 21.87
C LEU A 68 -4.27 -5.12 23.08
N GLU A 69 -5.51 -5.16 23.55
CA GLU A 69 -5.92 -6.03 24.66
C GLU A 69 -5.80 -7.51 24.28
N GLU A 70 -6.20 -7.89 23.06
CA GLU A 70 -6.03 -9.25 22.53
C GLU A 70 -4.56 -9.64 22.43
N GLU A 71 -3.70 -8.80 21.84
CA GLU A 71 -2.27 -9.09 21.70
C GLU A 71 -1.58 -9.16 23.07
N ARG A 72 -1.97 -8.31 24.04
CA ARG A 72 -1.45 -8.40 25.42
C ARG A 72 -1.86 -9.70 26.09
N ALA A 73 -3.11 -10.13 25.95
CA ALA A 73 -3.58 -11.38 26.53
C ALA A 73 -2.80 -12.60 25.99
N LYS A 74 -2.35 -12.57 24.72
CA LYS A 74 -1.50 -13.61 24.13
C LYS A 74 -0.08 -13.67 24.73
N LEU A 75 0.39 -12.58 25.32
CA LEU A 75 1.76 -12.41 25.85
C LEU A 75 1.82 -12.45 27.39
N HIS A 76 0.67 -12.53 28.07
CA HIS A 76 0.58 -12.50 29.52
C HIS A 76 0.15 -13.87 30.07
N ASP A 77 0.98 -14.87 29.81
CA ASP A 77 0.77 -16.29 30.12
C ASP A 77 1.15 -16.68 31.56
N VAL A 78 1.62 -15.73 32.39
CA VAL A 78 1.88 -15.91 33.82
C VAL A 78 1.44 -14.65 34.58
N GLU A 79 0.73 -14.83 35.71
CA GLU A 79 0.40 -13.76 36.68
C GLU A 79 1.62 -13.29 37.48
#